data_AF-A0A7C4MA68-F1
#
_entry.id   AF-A0A7C4MA68-F1
#
_cell.length_a   1.000
_cell.length_b   1.000
_cell.length_c   1.000
_cell.angle_alpha   90.00
_cell.angle_beta   90.00
_cell.angle_gamma   90.00
#
_symmetry.space_group_name_H-M   'P 1'
#
loop_
_entity.id
_entity.type
_entity.pdbx_description
1 polymer ?
#
loop_
_entity_poly.entity_id
_entity_poly.type
_entity_poly.pdbx_seq_one_letter_code
_entity_poly.pdbx_strand_id
1 'polypeptide(L)'
;MPIAWLTWSSFKSTRELFEHPWPPRDPTYVNFLNAFFMMNFLRAVINSLIITGAVVATTLFVSSLLAYVLAVHQFRGKSFLLAFIMSGMLVPSQVTFIPLFIELKILGLINTLQGVILPQIANGIPLAVLILVPFF
;
A
#
# COMPACT_ATOMS: atom_id res chain seq x y z
N MET A 1 -12.89 -18.90 -9.11
CA MET A 1 -13.32 -18.44 -10.45
C MET A 1 -12.66 -17.13 -10.90
N PRO A 2 -12.56 -16.03 -10.12
CA PRO A 2 -11.96 -14.76 -10.60
C PRO A 2 -10.47 -14.84 -10.97
N ILE A 3 -9.68 -15.59 -10.21
CA ILE A 3 -8.25 -15.77 -10.46
C ILE A 3 -8.02 -16.54 -11.78
N ALA A 4 -8.79 -17.61 -12.01
CA ALA A 4 -8.73 -18.39 -13.25
C ALA A 4 -9.05 -17.51 -14.47
N TRP A 5 -10.04 -16.62 -14.35
CA TRP A 5 -10.35 -15.65 -15.39
C TRP A 5 -9.21 -14.66 -15.63
N LEU A 6 -8.62 -14.09 -14.58
CA LEU A 6 -7.46 -13.19 -14.70
C LEU A 6 -6.28 -13.88 -15.40
N THR A 7 -5.99 -15.13 -15.03
CA THR A 7 -4.89 -15.89 -15.64
C THR A 7 -5.15 -16.13 -17.13
N TRP A 8 -6.38 -16.49 -17.52
CA TRP A 8 -6.72 -16.67 -18.93
C TRP A 8 -6.68 -15.36 -19.70
N SER A 9 -7.19 -14.28 -19.12
CA SER A 9 -7.19 -12.95 -19.71
C SER A 9 -5.79 -12.42 -20.00
N SER A 10 -4.78 -12.78 -19.20
CA SER A 10 -3.39 -12.40 -19.47
C SER A 10 -2.84 -12.96 -20.80
N PHE A 11 -3.39 -14.07 -21.29
CA PHE A 11 -2.99 -14.70 -22.56
C PHE A 11 -3.92 -14.36 -23.74
N LYS A 12 -4.94 -13.52 -23.55
CA LYS A 12 -5.88 -13.15 -24.62
C LYS A 12 -5.46 -11.87 -25.34
N SER A 13 -5.81 -11.76 -26.62
CA SER A 13 -5.74 -10.47 -27.32
C SER A 13 -6.79 -9.49 -26.79
N THR A 14 -6.57 -8.17 -26.98
CA THR A 14 -7.54 -7.13 -26.60
C THR A 14 -8.94 -7.41 -27.15
N ARG A 15 -9.02 -7.93 -28.38
CA ARG A 15 -10.29 -8.27 -29.03
C ARG A 15 -11.00 -9.45 -28.34
N GLU A 16 -10.25 -10.50 -28.02
CA GLU A 16 -10.81 -11.70 -27.39
C GLU A 16 -11.27 -11.46 -25.94
N LEU A 17 -10.67 -10.49 -25.23
CA LEU A 17 -11.11 -10.07 -23.90
C LEU A 17 -12.57 -9.56 -23.88
N PHE A 18 -13.01 -8.89 -24.94
CA PHE A 18 -14.37 -8.35 -25.04
C PHE A 18 -15.37 -9.31 -25.67
N GLU A 19 -14.90 -10.30 -26.44
CA GLU A 19 -15.76 -11.23 -27.18
C GLU A 19 -16.05 -12.54 -26.41
N HIS A 20 -15.16 -13.00 -25.54
CA HIS A 20 -15.26 -14.35 -24.96
C HIS A 20 -14.75 -14.46 -23.51
N PRO A 21 -15.61 -14.82 -22.52
CA PRO A 21 -15.20 -14.94 -21.11
C PRO A 21 -14.41 -16.21 -20.76
N TRP A 22 -14.53 -17.27 -21.55
CA TRP A 22 -13.93 -18.59 -21.28
C TRP A 22 -12.44 -18.66 -21.71
N PRO A 23 -11.69 -19.75 -21.50
CA PRO A 23 -10.25 -19.83 -21.77
C PRO A 23 -9.83 -19.33 -23.18
N PRO A 24 -8.59 -18.83 -23.34
CA PRO A 24 -8.10 -18.33 -24.62
C PRO A 24 -8.18 -19.42 -25.70
N ARG A 25 -8.72 -19.06 -26.86
CA ARG A 25 -8.73 -19.93 -28.05
C ARG A 25 -7.34 -19.95 -28.70
N ASP A 26 -6.69 -18.79 -28.74
CA ASP A 26 -5.34 -18.61 -29.29
C ASP A 26 -4.46 -17.89 -28.25
N PRO A 27 -3.82 -18.63 -27.32
CA PRO A 27 -3.01 -18.02 -26.26
C PRO A 27 -1.81 -17.27 -26.84
N THR A 28 -1.66 -16.00 -26.43
CA THR A 28 -0.57 -15.10 -26.86
C THR A 28 0.24 -14.59 -25.68
N TYR A 29 1.55 -14.43 -25.90
CA TYR A 29 2.48 -13.84 -24.93
C TYR A 29 2.72 -12.34 -25.14
N VAL A 30 2.07 -11.74 -26.14
CA VAL A 30 2.29 -10.34 -26.53
C VAL A 30 2.00 -9.38 -25.37
N ASN A 31 1.01 -9.67 -24.52
CA ASN A 31 0.72 -8.85 -23.33
C ASN A 31 1.90 -8.82 -22.34
N PHE A 32 2.59 -9.96 -22.16
CA PHE A 32 3.76 -10.04 -21.29
C PHE A 32 4.95 -9.28 -21.89
N LEU A 33 5.20 -9.44 -23.20
CA LEU A 33 6.24 -8.70 -23.90
C LEU A 33 5.99 -7.18 -23.85
N ASN A 34 4.75 -6.75 -24.09
CA ASN A 34 4.37 -5.35 -24.00
C ASN A 34 4.54 -4.80 -22.58
N ALA A 35 4.12 -5.56 -21.55
CA ALA A 35 4.33 -5.15 -20.16
C ALA A 35 5.83 -5.00 -19.83
N PHE A 36 6.64 -6.00 -20.20
CA PHE A 36 8.08 -5.98 -19.91
C PHE A 36 8.84 -4.90 -20.66
N PHE A 37 8.62 -4.75 -21.97
CA PHE A 37 9.41 -3.88 -22.84
C PHE A 37 8.81 -2.49 -23.03
N MET A 38 7.47 -2.35 -23.10
CA MET A 38 6.83 -1.05 -23.36
C MET A 38 6.43 -0.31 -22.08
N MET A 39 6.12 -1.02 -20.99
CA MET A 39 5.58 -0.41 -19.76
C MET A 39 6.60 -0.27 -18.62
N ASN A 40 7.89 -0.53 -18.86
CA ASN A 40 8.94 -0.51 -17.82
C ASN A 40 8.56 -1.33 -16.57
N PHE A 41 7.94 -2.50 -16.76
CA PHE A 41 7.42 -3.32 -15.67
C PHE A 41 8.45 -3.59 -14.56
N LEU A 42 9.71 -3.87 -14.94
CA LEU A 42 10.77 -4.11 -13.97
C LEU A 42 11.03 -2.91 -13.05
N ARG A 43 10.97 -1.68 -13.57
CA ARG A 43 11.09 -0.46 -12.76
C ARG A 43 9.92 -0.32 -11.80
N ALA A 44 8.70 -0.63 -12.25
CA ALA A 44 7.53 -0.60 -11.39
C ALA A 44 7.65 -1.61 -10.24
N VAL A 45 8.10 -2.84 -10.53
CA VAL A 45 8.35 -3.89 -9.53
C VAL A 45 9.41 -3.46 -8.51
N ILE A 46 10.54 -2.90 -8.98
CA ILE A 46 11.61 -2.41 -8.10
C ILE A 46 11.10 -1.26 -7.21
N ASN A 47 10.38 -0.30 -7.79
CA ASN A 47 9.78 0.79 -7.02
C ASN A 47 8.82 0.27 -5.95
N SER A 48 7.94 -0.68 -6.29
CA SER A 48 7.03 -1.32 -5.34
C SER A 48 7.80 -2.03 -4.23
N LEU A 49 8.86 -2.78 -4.55
CA LEU A 49 9.67 -3.47 -3.56
C LEU A 49 10.34 -2.48 -2.59
N ILE A 50 10.90 -1.39 -3.10
CA ILE A 50 11.51 -0.33 -2.29
C ILE A 50 10.46 0.33 -1.39
N ILE A 51 9.30 0.71 -1.95
CA ILE A 51 8.21 1.34 -1.21
C ILE A 51 7.73 0.40 -0.10
N THR A 52 7.37 -0.84 -0.43
CA THR A 52 6.85 -1.81 0.53
C THR A 52 7.89 -2.11 1.61
N GLY A 53 9.15 -2.36 1.23
CA GLY A 53 10.22 -2.61 2.20
C GLY A 53 10.42 -1.45 3.17
N ALA A 54 10.49 -0.22 2.67
CA ALA A 54 10.67 0.97 3.49
C ALA A 54 9.47 1.23 4.41
N VAL A 55 8.25 1.10 3.90
CA VAL A 55 7.01 1.27 4.68
C VAL A 55 6.95 0.23 5.78
N VAL A 56 7.08 -1.06 5.46
CA VAL A 56 6.98 -2.14 6.45
C VAL A 56 8.04 -2.01 7.54
N ALA A 57 9.30 -1.81 7.16
CA ALA A 57 10.39 -1.69 8.13
C ALA A 57 10.19 -0.50 9.08
N THR A 58 9.85 0.68 8.53
CA THR A 58 9.68 1.90 9.33
C THR A 58 8.43 1.84 10.19
N THR A 59 7.31 1.37 9.65
CA THR A 59 6.05 1.22 10.39
C THR A 59 6.24 0.24 11.55
N LEU A 60 6.86 -0.93 11.33
CA LEU A 60 7.12 -1.88 12.42
C LEU A 60 8.06 -1.31 13.48
N PHE A 61 9.13 -0.63 13.07
CA PHE A 61 10.06 -0.01 14.00
C PHE A 61 9.36 1.03 14.89
N VAL A 62 8.62 1.97 14.30
CA VAL A 62 7.92 3.02 15.06
C VAL A 62 6.78 2.46 15.91
N SER A 63 5.96 1.57 15.34
CA SER A 63 4.80 1.00 16.05
C SER A 63 5.21 0.06 17.17
N SER A 64 6.31 -0.68 17.04
CA SER A 64 6.83 -1.52 18.15
C SER A 64 7.29 -0.69 19.33
N LEU A 65 7.97 0.43 19.11
CA LEU A 65 8.36 1.37 20.17
C LEU A 65 7.13 1.96 20.88
N LEU A 66 6.14 2.43 20.10
CA LEU A 66 4.90 2.98 20.66
C LEU A 66 4.11 1.92 21.43
N ALA A 67 3.96 0.73 20.85
CA ALA A 67 3.24 -0.37 21.47
C ALA A 67 3.90 -0.85 22.76
N TYR A 68 5.24 -0.96 22.79
CA TYR A 68 5.98 -1.31 24.00
C TYR A 68 5.73 -0.31 25.13
N VAL A 69 5.85 0.99 24.85
CA VAL A 69 5.61 2.04 25.85
C VAL A 69 4.16 2.02 26.34
N LEU A 70 3.21 1.83 25.43
CA LEU A 70 1.79 1.76 25.76
C LEU A 70 1.45 0.48 26.54
N ALA A 71 2.07 -0.65 26.27
CA ALA A 71 1.78 -1.91 26.95
C ALA A 71 2.41 -1.93 28.35
N VAL A 72 3.71 -1.66 28.44
CA VAL A 72 4.52 -1.89 29.65
C VAL A 72 4.42 -0.74 30.66
N HIS A 73 4.42 0.52 30.20
CA HIS A 73 4.46 1.66 31.12
C HIS A 73 3.06 2.16 31.51
N GLN A 74 2.92 2.54 32.78
CA GLN A 74 1.72 3.20 33.32
C GLN A 74 2.04 4.67 33.55
N PHE A 75 1.48 5.55 32.72
CA PHE A 75 1.67 6.99 32.82
C PHE A 75 0.36 7.76 32.61
N ARG A 76 0.28 8.96 33.18
CA ARG A 76 -0.89 9.84 33.05
C ARG A 76 -0.99 10.31 31.59
N GLY A 77 -2.11 10.00 30.92
CA GLY A 77 -2.33 10.32 29.50
C GLY A 77 -2.26 9.13 28.53
N LYS A 78 -1.94 7.91 29.00
CA LYS A 78 -1.90 6.69 28.17
C LYS A 78 -3.17 6.47 27.35
N SER A 79 -4.35 6.57 27.96
CA SER A 79 -5.62 6.39 27.26
C SER A 79 -5.87 7.46 26.20
N PHE A 80 -5.46 8.70 26.45
CA PHE A 80 -5.56 9.78 25.46
C PHE A 80 -4.63 9.54 24.28
N LEU A 81 -3.38 9.16 24.53
CA LEU A 81 -2.42 8.87 23.47
C LEU A 81 -2.89 7.70 22.59
N LEU A 82 -3.42 6.64 23.20
CA LEU A 82 -3.99 5.50 22.48
C LEU A 82 -5.20 5.93 21.63
N ALA A 83 -6.12 6.70 22.19
CA ALA A 83 -7.27 7.22 21.44
C ALA A 83 -6.84 8.14 20.28
N PHE A 84 -5.83 8.99 20.49
CA PHE A 84 -5.28 9.87 19.47
C PHE A 84 -4.69 9.06 18.31
N ILE A 85 -3.85 8.06 18.60
CA ILE A 85 -3.30 7.16 17.58
C ILE A 85 -4.43 6.45 16.79
N MET A 86 -5.42 5.90 17.49
CA MET A 86 -6.53 5.18 16.85
C MET A 86 -7.44 6.09 16.02
N SER A 87 -7.57 7.37 16.37
CA SER A 87 -8.37 8.31 15.58
C SER A 87 -7.89 8.46 14.13
N GLY A 88 -6.61 8.21 13.87
CA GLY A 88 -6.05 8.20 12.51
C GLY A 88 -6.71 7.17 11.58
N MET A 89 -7.28 6.09 12.13
CA MET A 89 -8.00 5.08 11.34
C MET A 89 -9.45 5.44 11.04
N LEU A 90 -10.01 6.43 11.74
CA LEU A 90 -11.40 6.86 11.56
C LEU A 90 -11.57 7.70 10.31
N VAL A 91 -10.49 8.31 9.83
CA VAL A 91 -10.52 9.15 8.63
C VAL A 91 -10.44 8.26 7.39
N PRO A 92 -11.48 8.25 6.53
CA PRO A 92 -11.45 7.46 5.31
C PRO A 92 -10.35 7.99 4.37
N SER A 93 -9.53 7.10 3.81
CA SER A 93 -8.43 7.49 2.92
C SER A 93 -8.91 8.22 1.66
N GLN A 94 -10.17 7.99 1.26
CA GLN A 94 -10.77 8.62 0.08
C GLN A 94 -10.89 10.14 0.22
N VAL A 95 -11.20 10.64 1.42
CA VAL A 95 -11.40 12.09 1.63
C VAL A 95 -10.08 12.84 1.86
N THR A 96 -9.00 12.13 2.15
CA THR A 96 -7.68 12.71 2.41
C THR A 96 -6.81 12.83 1.17
N PHE A 97 -7.20 12.25 0.03
CA PHE A 97 -6.40 12.29 -1.20
C PHE A 97 -6.12 13.72 -1.70
N ILE A 98 -7.13 14.59 -1.76
CA ILE A 98 -6.97 15.97 -2.22
C ILE A 98 -6.03 16.76 -1.30
N PRO A 99 -6.27 16.84 0.02
CA PRO A 99 -5.37 17.60 0.90
C PRO A 99 -3.96 17.01 0.91
N LEU A 100 -3.82 15.69 0.91
CA LEU A 100 -2.51 15.05 0.84
C LEU A 100 -1.76 15.42 -0.45
N PHE A 101 -2.44 15.44 -1.60
CA PHE A 101 -1.81 15.85 -2.85
C PHE A 101 -1.31 17.31 -2.79
N ILE A 102 -2.10 18.21 -2.18
CA ILE A 102 -1.70 19.60 -1.99
C ILE A 102 -0.46 19.69 -1.08
N GLU A 103 -0.43 18.95 0.02
CA GLU A 103 0.72 18.89 0.93
C GLU A 103 1.97 18.37 0.22
N LEU A 104 1.87 17.25 -0.51
CA LEU A 104 2.97 16.70 -1.28
C LEU A 104 3.45 17.68 -2.36
N LYS A 105 2.55 18.47 -2.96
CA LYS A 105 2.91 19.54 -3.90
C LYS A 105 3.76 20.61 -3.24
N ILE A 106 3.32 21.10 -2.07
CA ILE A 106 4.00 22.15 -1.31
C ILE A 106 5.38 21.65 -0.85
N LEU A 107 5.47 20.40 -0.42
CA LEU A 107 6.71 19.76 0.01
C LEU A 107 7.64 19.37 -1.15
N GLY A 108 7.22 19.53 -2.41
CA GLY A 108 8.00 19.12 -3.58
C GLY A 108 8.16 17.61 -3.73
N LEU A 109 7.30 16.81 -3.10
CA LEU A 109 7.37 15.35 -3.07
C LEU A 109 6.54 14.66 -4.17
N ILE A 110 5.89 15.44 -5.04
CA ILE A 110 5.14 14.89 -6.18
C ILE A 110 6.07 14.08 -7.09
N ASN A 111 5.57 12.93 -7.58
CA ASN A 111 6.29 12.00 -8.45
C ASN A 111 7.58 11.42 -7.84
N THR A 112 7.67 11.36 -6.51
CA THR A 112 8.80 10.73 -5.80
C THR A 112 8.36 9.49 -5.03
N LEU A 113 9.30 8.57 -4.75
CA LEU A 113 9.03 7.41 -3.88
C LEU A 113 8.67 7.87 -2.46
N GLN A 114 9.30 8.93 -1.95
CA GLN A 114 9.07 9.47 -0.61
C GLN A 114 7.63 9.98 -0.44
N GLY A 115 7.08 10.65 -1.47
CA GLY A 115 5.69 11.10 -1.48
C GLY A 115 4.67 9.96 -1.39
N VAL A 116 5.08 8.72 -1.68
CA VAL A 116 4.26 7.51 -1.51
C VAL A 116 4.56 6.79 -0.19
N ILE A 117 5.82 6.76 0.24
CA ILE A 117 6.27 6.05 1.45
C ILE A 117 5.75 6.73 2.72
N LEU A 118 5.92 8.05 2.84
CA LEU A 118 5.59 8.77 4.08
C LEU A 118 4.09 8.66 4.46
N PRO A 119 3.13 8.88 3.54
CA PRO A 119 1.72 8.77 3.89
C PRO A 119 1.30 7.34 4.22
N GLN A 120 1.94 6.34 3.59
CA GLN A 120 1.67 4.93 3.89
C GLN A 120 2.19 4.52 5.26
N ILE A 121 3.36 5.02 5.68
CA ILE A 121 3.86 4.81 7.04
C ILE A 121 2.86 5.35 8.05
N ALA A 122 2.41 6.60 7.87
CA ALA A 122 1.46 7.25 8.76
C ALA A 122 0.11 6.49 8.85
N ASN A 123 -0.42 6.02 7.72
CA ASN A 123 -1.65 5.21 7.70
C ASN A 123 -1.49 3.84 8.36
N GLY A 124 -0.30 3.22 8.28
CA GLY A 124 -0.05 1.90 8.85
C GLY A 124 0.15 1.89 10.37
N ILE A 125 0.65 2.98 10.96
CA ILE A 125 1.01 3.05 12.39
C ILE A 125 -0.17 2.71 13.31
N PRO A 126 -1.38 3.29 13.17
CA PRO A 126 -2.47 3.04 14.11
C PRO A 126 -2.88 1.56 14.23
N LEU A 127 -3.02 0.88 13.10
CA LEU A 127 -3.36 -0.54 13.06
C LEU A 127 -2.21 -1.38 13.63
N ALA A 128 -0.97 -1.07 13.25
CA ALA A 128 0.20 -1.80 13.73
C ALA A 128 0.36 -1.68 15.25
N VAL A 129 0.16 -0.47 15.82
CA VAL A 129 0.18 -0.27 17.28
C VAL A 129 -0.94 -1.07 17.94
N LEU A 130 -2.17 -1.02 17.42
CA LEU A 130 -3.30 -1.77 17.97
C LEU A 130 -3.02 -3.28 18.01
N ILE A 131 -2.42 -3.82 16.95
CA ILE A 131 -2.05 -5.23 16.86
C ILE A 131 -0.89 -5.54 17.82
N LEU A 132 0.12 -4.68 17.93
CA LEU A 132 1.34 -4.96 18.68
C LEU A 132 1.18 -4.80 20.20
N VAL A 133 0.30 -3.92 20.68
CA VAL A 133 0.13 -3.66 22.13
C VAL A 133 -0.15 -4.94 22.94
N PRO A 134 -1.03 -5.88 22.52
CA PRO A 134 -1.25 -7.12 23.24
C PRO A 134 -0.09 -8.12 23.24
N PHE A 135 0.94 -7.95 22.40
CA PHE A 135 2.09 -8.86 22.35
C PHE A 135 3.22 -8.48 23.31
N PHE A 136 3.14 -7.31 23.94
CA PHE A 136 4.07 -6.82 24.96
C PHE A 136 3.43 -6.88 26.34
#